data_AF-A0AAN6TW99-F1
#
_entry.id   AF-A0AAN6TW99-F1
#
_cell.length_a   1.000
_cell.length_b   1.000
_cell.length_c   1.000
_cell.angle_alpha   90.00
_cell.angle_beta   90.00
_cell.angle_gamma   90.00
#
_symmetry.space_group_name_H-M   'P 1'
#
loop_
_entity.id
_entity.type
_entity.pdbx_description
1 polymer ?
#
loop_
_entity_poly.entity_id
_entity_poly.type
_entity_poly.pdbx_seq_one_letter_code
_entity_poly.pdbx_strand_id
1 'polypeptide(L)'
;MADSDPSISDGTCYAAREKRASLNFIPCGNSAFGDIHCCQAGDNCLENNACYNGRHGTTYLAGCTDFDYEDPSCPDKKSYQGMTL
;
A
#
# COMPACT_ATOMS: atom_id res chain seq x y z
N MET A 1 -9.05 9.14 -24.67
CA MET A 1 -9.09 8.39 -23.40
C MET A 1 -7.65 8.27 -22.97
N ALA A 2 -7.27 8.82 -21.82
CA ALA A 2 -5.92 8.60 -21.32
C ALA A 2 -5.83 7.10 -21.05
N ASP A 3 -5.01 6.41 -21.85
CA ASP A 3 -4.62 5.04 -21.59
C ASP A 3 -3.95 5.06 -20.21
N SER A 4 -4.63 4.53 -19.20
CA SER A 4 -4.08 4.48 -17.85
C SER A 4 -2.80 3.64 -17.92
N ASP A 5 -1.65 4.22 -17.60
CA ASP A 5 -0.41 3.46 -17.64
C ASP A 5 -0.25 2.68 -16.32
N PRO A 6 -0.08 1.35 -16.35
CA PRO A 6 0.04 0.54 -15.14
C PRO A 6 1.31 0.87 -14.33
N SER A 7 2.29 1.53 -14.94
CA SER A 7 3.56 1.92 -14.33
C SER A 7 3.48 3.27 -13.59
N ILE A 8 2.36 3.99 -13.72
CA ILE A 8 2.15 5.27 -13.05
C ILE A 8 1.39 5.04 -11.76
N SER A 9 1.96 5.49 -10.64
CA SER A 9 1.29 5.48 -9.34
C SER A 9 0.05 6.37 -9.36
N ASP A 10 -1.14 5.77 -9.40
CA ASP A 10 -2.42 6.48 -9.38
C ASP A 10 -3.44 5.75 -8.49
N GLY A 11 -4.01 6.47 -7.52
CA GLY A 11 -4.93 5.89 -6.54
C GLY A 11 -4.83 6.50 -5.15
N THR A 12 -5.81 6.19 -4.29
CA THR A 12 -5.80 6.57 -2.88
C THR A 12 -5.36 5.40 -2.03
N CYS A 13 -4.37 5.60 -1.17
CA CYS A 13 -3.89 4.57 -0.25
C CYS A 13 -4.61 4.62 1.10
N TYR A 14 -4.88 3.44 1.66
CA TYR A 14 -5.52 3.20 2.95
C TYR A 14 -4.59 2.37 3.83
N ALA A 15 -4.45 2.80 5.09
CA ALA A 15 -3.66 2.10 6.10
C ALA A 15 -4.49 1.11 6.93
N ALA A 16 -5.82 1.24 6.89
CA ALA A 16 -6.82 0.34 7.44
C ALA A 16 -8.18 0.69 6.81
N ARG A 17 -9.21 -0.10 7.09
CA ARG A 17 -10.61 0.17 6.69
C ARG A 17 -11.00 1.61 6.99
N GLU A 18 -11.46 2.32 5.96
CA GLU A 18 -11.90 3.72 6.02
C GLU A 18 -10.81 4.72 6.49
N LYS A 19 -9.56 4.28 6.66
CA LYS A 19 -8.45 5.08 7.19
C LYS A 19 -7.42 5.35 6.10
N ARG A 20 -7.49 6.54 5.51
CA ARG A 20 -6.51 7.00 4.53
C ARG A 20 -5.09 6.97 5.12
N ALA A 21 -4.15 6.48 4.32
CA ALA A 21 -2.74 6.59 4.60
C ALA A 21 -2.28 8.05 4.47
N SER A 22 -1.09 8.35 4.99
CA SER A 22 -0.48 9.68 4.79
C SER A 22 -0.24 9.94 3.31
N LEU A 23 -0.25 11.21 2.90
CA LEU A 23 -0.08 11.64 1.49
C LEU A 23 1.23 11.15 0.83
N ASN A 24 2.22 10.75 1.62
CA ASN A 24 3.49 10.20 1.14
C ASN A 24 3.39 8.72 0.76
N PHE A 25 2.27 8.04 1.02
CA PHE A 25 2.04 6.68 0.56
C PHE A 25 1.36 6.71 -0.79
N ILE A 26 2.03 6.11 -1.77
CA ILE A 26 1.57 6.01 -3.15
C ILE A 26 1.36 4.55 -3.51
N PRO A 27 0.42 4.26 -4.42
CA PRO A 27 0.20 2.90 -4.89
C PRO A 27 1.38 2.42 -5.73
N CYS A 28 1.69 1.14 -5.63
CA CYS A 28 2.73 0.46 -6.40
C CYS A 28 2.25 0.12 -7.82
N GLY A 29 1.83 1.14 -8.55
CA GLY A 29 1.20 1.05 -9.86
C GLY A 29 -0.12 1.81 -9.89
N ASN A 30 -0.97 1.47 -10.84
CA ASN A 30 -2.21 2.19 -11.08
C ASN A 30 -3.45 1.40 -10.58
N SER A 31 -4.15 1.98 -9.60
CA SER A 31 -5.35 1.38 -8.98
C SER A 31 -6.54 1.25 -9.94
N ALA A 32 -6.51 1.90 -11.11
CA ALA A 32 -7.51 1.69 -12.15
C ALA A 32 -7.52 0.25 -12.70
N PHE A 33 -6.44 -0.50 -12.50
CA PHE A 33 -6.32 -1.90 -12.93
C PHE A 33 -6.68 -2.92 -11.84
N GLY A 34 -7.02 -2.44 -10.65
CA GLY A 34 -7.34 -3.27 -9.49
C GLY A 34 -6.70 -2.74 -8.22
N ASP A 35 -7.10 -3.31 -7.10
CA ASP A 35 -6.53 -2.97 -5.82
C ASP A 35 -5.08 -3.43 -5.73
N ILE A 36 -4.22 -2.53 -5.25
CA ILE A 36 -2.78 -2.73 -5.18
C ILE A 36 -2.24 -2.22 -3.87
N HIS A 37 -1.11 -2.79 -3.45
CA HIS A 37 -0.43 -2.35 -2.24
C HIS A 37 0.18 -0.95 -2.41
N CYS A 38 0.40 -0.29 -1.28
CA CYS A 38 0.94 1.05 -1.21
C CYS A 38 2.25 1.08 -0.43
N CYS A 39 3.21 1.86 -0.94
CA CYS A 39 4.51 2.10 -0.32
C CYS A 39 4.75 3.59 -0.13
N GLN A 40 5.67 3.94 0.77
CA GLN A 40 6.11 5.32 0.89
C GLN A 40 6.82 5.73 -0.42
N ALA A 41 6.54 6.94 -0.90
CA ALA A 41 7.15 7.48 -2.10
C ALA A 41 8.68 7.45 -2.01
N GLY A 42 9.31 6.85 -3.02
CA GLY A 42 10.75 6.63 -3.08
C GLY A 42 11.24 5.28 -2.54
N ASP A 43 10.36 4.47 -1.95
CA ASP A 43 10.67 3.08 -1.60
C ASP A 43 10.39 2.13 -2.77
N ASN A 44 10.98 0.93 -2.72
CA ASN A 44 10.82 -0.06 -3.77
C ASN A 44 9.63 -0.98 -3.46
N CYS A 45 8.77 -1.17 -4.46
CA CYS A 45 7.68 -2.15 -4.42
C CYS A 45 8.25 -3.55 -4.65
N LEU A 46 7.92 -4.51 -3.79
CA LEU A 46 8.34 -5.89 -3.89
C LEU A 46 7.16 -6.81 -4.24
N GLU A 47 7.48 -7.96 -4.82
CA GLU A 47 6.55 -9.09 -4.91
C GLU A 47 6.12 -9.52 -3.50
N ASN A 48 4.82 -9.83 -3.30
CA ASN A 48 4.16 -10.04 -1.99
C ASN A 48 3.73 -8.78 -1.22
N ASN A 49 3.41 -7.69 -1.92
CA ASN A 49 2.75 -6.52 -1.33
C ASN A 49 3.61 -5.82 -0.25
N ALA A 50 4.92 -5.98 -0.37
CA ALA A 50 5.90 -5.49 0.59
C ALA A 50 6.67 -4.30 0.01
N CYS A 51 7.11 -3.43 0.90
CA CYS A 51 7.84 -2.23 0.57
C CYS A 51 9.26 -2.34 1.13
N TYR A 52 10.26 -2.00 0.33
CA TYR A 52 11.65 -1.94 0.78
C TYR A 52 12.14 -0.51 0.85
N ASN A 53 12.42 -0.07 2.08
CA ASN A 53 13.07 1.21 2.32
C ASN A 53 14.58 1.06 2.21
N GLY A 54 15.14 1.48 1.06
CA GLY A 54 16.57 1.38 0.80
C GLY A 54 17.44 2.26 1.70
N ARG A 55 16.87 3.32 2.30
CA ARG A 55 17.62 4.21 3.22
C ARG A 55 17.85 3.57 4.58
N HIS A 56 16.88 2.78 5.05
CA HIS A 56 16.92 2.13 6.36
C HIS A 56 17.23 0.64 6.29
N GLY A 57 17.21 0.04 5.09
CA GLY A 57 17.40 -1.40 4.91
C GLY A 57 16.24 -2.23 5.44
N THR A 58 15.03 -1.66 5.49
CA THR A 58 13.87 -2.26 6.15
C THR A 58 12.82 -2.65 5.13
N THR A 59 12.36 -3.91 5.22
CA THR A 59 11.15 -4.37 4.53
C THR A 59 9.94 -4.20 5.45
N TYR A 60 8.88 -3.59 4.94
CA TYR A 60 7.68 -3.30 5.72
C TYR A 60 6.40 -3.49 4.90
N LEU A 61 5.27 -3.57 5.61
CA LEU A 61 3.93 -3.59 5.03
C LEU A 61 3.22 -2.29 5.42
N ALA A 62 2.63 -1.58 4.46
CA ALA A 62 2.04 -0.27 4.71
C ALA A 62 0.53 -0.21 4.50
N GLY A 63 0.01 -0.59 3.34
CA GLY A 63 -1.41 -0.46 3.05
C GLY A 63 -1.72 -0.87 1.62
N CYS A 64 -2.92 -0.55 1.18
CA CYS A 64 -3.43 -0.84 -0.16
C CYS A 64 -4.39 0.25 -0.63
N THR A 65 -4.87 0.14 -1.87
CA THR A 65 -5.83 1.09 -2.44
C THR A 65 -7.29 0.74 -2.17
N ASP A 66 -7.56 -0.41 -1.57
CA ASP A 66 -8.92 -0.81 -1.21
C ASP A 66 -9.43 -0.03 0.00
N PHE A 67 -10.65 0.49 -0.12
CA PHE A 67 -11.29 1.29 0.90
C PHE A 67 -11.80 0.46 2.08
N ASP A 68 -12.34 -0.74 1.82
CA ASP A 68 -12.85 -1.63 2.88
C ASP A 68 -11.70 -2.39 3.56
N TYR A 69 -10.55 -2.49 2.90
CA TYR A 69 -9.35 -3.19 3.36
C TYR A 69 -9.57 -4.73 3.42
N GLU A 70 -10.37 -5.24 2.49
CA GLU A 70 -10.73 -6.65 2.32
C GLU A 70 -9.98 -7.32 1.16
N ASP A 71 -9.41 -6.55 0.23
CA ASP A 71 -8.65 -7.09 -0.90
C ASP A 71 -7.36 -7.81 -0.44
N PRO A 72 -6.98 -8.96 -1.02
CA PRO A 72 -5.73 -9.66 -0.70
C PRO A 72 -4.46 -8.81 -0.91
N SER A 73 -4.54 -7.71 -1.66
CA SER A 73 -3.46 -6.73 -1.79
C SER A 73 -3.17 -5.97 -0.50
N CYS A 74 -4.15 -5.92 0.41
CA CYS A 74 -4.07 -5.27 1.70
C CYS A 74 -3.31 -6.13 2.72
N PRO A 75 -2.32 -5.56 3.43
CA PRO A 75 -1.59 -6.32 4.43
C PRO A 75 -2.46 -6.59 5.67
N ASP A 76 -2.49 -7.83 6.13
CA ASP A 76 -3.19 -8.25 7.34
C ASP A 76 -2.52 -7.66 8.59
N LYS A 77 -3.02 -6.52 9.04
CA LYS A 77 -2.55 -5.82 10.24
C LYS A 77 -3.31 -6.30 11.47
N LYS A 78 -3.28 -7.60 11.72
CA LYS A 78 -3.82 -8.12 12.98
C LYS A 78 -3.06 -7.51 14.14
N SER A 79 -3.81 -7.17 15.19
CA SER A 79 -3.24 -6.78 16.46
C SER A 79 -2.29 -7.89 16.89
N TYR A 80 -1.01 -7.56 17.08
CA TYR A 80 -0.10 -8.46 17.77
C TYR A 80 -0.71 -8.74 19.14
N GLN A 81 -0.88 -10.01 19.50
CA GLN A 81 -1.67 -10.50 20.63
C GLN A 81 -1.04 -10.20 22.02
N GLY A 82 -0.32 -9.06 22.12
CA GLY A 82 0.37 -8.57 23.31
C GLY A 82 0.52 -7.04 23.39
N MET A 83 -0.14 -6.25 22.52
CA MET A 83 -0.29 -4.80 22.73
C MET A 83 -1.63 -4.49 23.39
N THR A 84 -1.62 -4.48 24.72
CA THR A 84 -2.68 -3.83 25.50
C THR A 84 -2.45 -2.32 25.43
N LEU A 85 -3.44 -1.56 24.96
CA LEU A 85 -3.46 -0.10 25.03
C LEU A 85 -3.72 0.38 26.47
#